data_AF-W1YKT7-F1
#
_entry.id   AF-W1YKT7-F1
#
_cell.length_a   1.000
_cell.length_b   1.000
_cell.length_c   1.000
_cell.angle_alpha   90.00
_cell.angle_beta   90.00
_cell.angle_gamma   90.00
#
_symmetry.space_group_name_H-M   'P 1'
#
loop_
_entity.id
_entity.type
_entity.pdbx_description
1 polymer ?
#
loop_
_entity_poly.entity_id
_entity_poly.type
_entity_poly.pdbx_seq_one_letter_code
_entity_poly.pdbx_strand_id
1 'polypeptide(L)' 'PGAQGVPEEMLRKAAQMAVCKINIDTDLRLAMTASVREYLAQNPSEFDPRKYLGPARDAIKGMVAHK' A
#
# COMPACT_ATOMS: atom_id res chain seq x y z
N PRO A 1 -13.55 -5.89 8.71
CA PRO A 1 -14.47 -4.95 8.03
C PRO A 1 -14.42 -3.58 8.73
N GLY A 2 -13.92 -2.55 8.06
CA GLY A 2 -13.87 -1.18 8.63
C GLY A 2 -12.48 -0.60 8.93
N ALA A 3 -11.39 -1.19 8.42
CA ALA A 3 -10.09 -0.51 8.44
C ALA A 3 -10.10 0.59 7.37
N GLN A 4 -10.70 1.73 7.69
CA GLN A 4 -10.56 2.96 6.93
C GLN A 4 -9.21 3.57 7.28
N GLY A 5 -8.42 3.96 6.28
CA GLY A 5 -7.12 4.57 6.50
C GLY A 5 -7.24 5.76 7.45
N VAL A 6 -6.26 5.93 8.34
CA VAL A 6 -6.21 7.11 9.22
C VAL A 6 -5.90 8.33 8.36
N PRO A 7 -6.71 9.41 8.41
CA PRO A 7 -6.42 10.64 7.69
C PRO A 7 -5.03 11.18 8.05
N GLU A 8 -4.29 11.68 7.06
CA GLU A 8 -2.92 12.18 7.27
C GLU A 8 -2.86 13.34 8.27
N GLU A 9 -3.90 14.18 8.33
CA GLU A 9 -3.99 15.26 9.30
C GLU A 9 -3.93 14.73 10.75
N MET A 10 -4.57 13.59 11.01
CA MET A 10 -4.53 12.95 12.33
C MET A 10 -3.14 12.39 12.64
N LEU A 11 -2.43 11.87 11.63
CA LEU A 11 -1.06 11.39 11.79
C LEU A 11 -0.12 12.57 12.13
N ARG A 12 -0.26 13.70 11.43
CA ARG A 12 0.50 14.93 11.70
C ARG A 12 0.23 15.48 13.09
N LYS A 13 -1.04 15.48 13.52
CA LYS A 13 -1.42 15.88 14.89
C LYS A 13 -0.82 14.95 15.93
N ALA A 14 -0.87 13.63 15.71
CA ALA A 14 -0.27 12.65 16.63
C ALA A 14 1.25 12.85 16.77
N ALA A 15 1.96 13.15 15.67
CA ALA A 15 3.39 13.46 15.70
C ALA A 15 3.73 14.67 16.59
N GLN A 16 2.85 15.68 16.65
CA GLN A 16 2.99 16.82 17.56
C GLN A 16 2.74 16.46 19.04
N MET A 17 2.07 15.34 19.31
CA MET A 17 1.71 14.86 20.65
C MET A 17 2.68 13.79 21.18
N ALA A 18 3.96 13.87 20.80
CA ALA A 18 5.03 12.94 21.19
C ALA A 18 4.88 11.49 20.69
N VAL A 19 4.06 11.24 19.65
CA VAL A 19 4.05 9.95 18.96
C VAL A 19 5.24 9.88 18.00
N CYS A 20 6.24 9.06 18.32
CA CYS A 20 7.46 8.90 17.51
C CYS A 20 7.44 7.70 16.54
N LYS A 21 6.38 6.87 16.56
CA LYS A 21 6.26 5.66 15.74
C LYS A 21 4.82 5.41 15.34
N ILE A 22 4.57 5.28 14.04
CA ILE A 22 3.26 4.96 13.47
C ILE A 22 3.40 3.66 12.67
N ASN A 23 2.49 2.71 12.89
CA ASN A 23 2.46 1.45 12.15
C ASN A 23 1.48 1.55 10.98
N ILE A 24 1.91 1.10 9.80
CA ILE A 24 1.09 1.10 8.57
C ILE A 24 1.22 -0.28 7.93
N ASP A 25 0.11 -1.00 7.79
CA ASP A 25 0.06 -2.34 7.15
C ASP A 25 -1.09 -2.44 6.14
N THR A 26 -2.31 -2.09 6.54
CA THR A 26 -3.50 -2.20 5.70
C THR A 26 -3.34 -1.48 4.36
N ASP A 27 -2.83 -0.25 4.36
CA ASP A 27 -2.62 0.53 3.13
C ASP A 27 -1.62 -0.15 2.18
N LEU A 28 -0.56 -0.77 2.73
CA LEU A 28 0.45 -1.49 1.94
C LEU A 28 -0.15 -2.74 1.29
N ARG A 29 -0.95 -3.49 2.04
CA ARG A 29 -1.64 -4.70 1.54
C ARG A 29 -2.65 -4.36 0.45
N LEU A 30 -3.37 -3.25 0.60
CA LEU A 30 -4.31 -2.76 -0.41
C LEU A 30 -3.58 -2.34 -1.70
N ALA A 31 -2.51 -1.56 -1.60
CA ALA A 31 -1.72 -1.14 -2.76
C ALA A 31 -1.14 -2.35 -3.53
N MET A 32 -0.58 -3.32 -2.80
CA MET A 32 -0.07 -4.56 -3.38
C MET A 32 -1.18 -5.34 -4.10
N THR A 33 -2.31 -5.56 -3.42
CA THR A 33 -3.41 -6.37 -3.96
C THR A 33 -4.06 -5.71 -5.18
N ALA A 34 -4.23 -4.39 -5.16
CA ALA A 34 -4.76 -3.65 -6.29
C ALA A 34 -3.84 -3.78 -7.51
N SER A 35 -2.54 -3.58 -7.34
CA SER A 35 -1.55 -3.71 -8.43
C SER A 35 -1.49 -5.13 -8.99
N VAL A 36 -1.50 -6.16 -8.14
CA VAL A 36 -1.54 -7.56 -8.60
C VAL A 36 -2.82 -7.86 -9.39
N ARG A 37 -3.97 -7.41 -8.89
CA ARG A 37 -5.26 -7.62 -9.57
C ARG A 37 -5.29 -6.94 -10.93
N GLU A 38 -4.81 -5.71 -11.02
CA GLU A 38 -4.71 -4.97 -12.27
C GLU A 38 -3.79 -5.69 -13.27
N TYR A 39 -2.61 -6.12 -12.82
CA TYR A 39 -1.66 -6.82 -13.67
C TYR A 39 -2.24 -8.10 -14.26
N LEU A 40 -2.88 -8.93 -13.42
CA LEU A 40 -3.48 -10.20 -13.85
C LEU A 40 -4.72 -10.00 -14.73
N ALA A 41 -5.49 -8.92 -14.51
CA ALA A 41 -6.62 -8.57 -15.36
C ALA A 41 -6.16 -8.14 -16.76
N GLN A 42 -5.03 -7.44 -16.86
CA GLN A 42 -4.44 -7.00 -18.13
C GLN A 42 -3.63 -8.11 -18.83
N ASN A 43 -3.11 -9.10 -18.08
CA ASN A 43 -2.24 -10.15 -18.59
C ASN A 43 -2.73 -11.56 -18.15
N PRO A 44 -3.85 -12.06 -18.68
CA PRO A 44 -4.49 -13.29 -18.20
C PRO A 44 -3.66 -14.57 -18.44
N SER A 45 -2.69 -14.55 -19.36
CA SER A 45 -1.76 -15.66 -19.61
C SER A 45 -0.52 -15.64 -18.73
N GLU A 46 -0.26 -14.54 -18.02
CA GLU A 46 0.93 -14.40 -17.18
C GLU A 46 0.73 -15.11 -15.84
N PHE A 47 1.64 -16.03 -15.53
CA PHE A 47 1.62 -16.81 -14.29
C PHE A 47 2.89 -16.63 -13.46
N ASP A 48 3.94 -16.01 -14.03
CA ASP A 48 5.21 -15.82 -13.35
C ASP A 48 5.06 -14.82 -12.21
N PRO A 49 5.30 -15.22 -10.94
CA PRO A 49 5.17 -14.33 -9.79
C PRO A 49 6.01 -13.08 -9.88
N ARG A 50 7.18 -13.14 -10.52
CA ARG A 50 8.09 -11.99 -10.62
C ARG A 50 7.49 -10.88 -11.47
N LYS A 51 6.62 -11.25 -12.42
CA LYS A 51 6.00 -10.33 -13.38
C LYS A 51 4.90 -9.48 -12.74
N TYR A 52 4.08 -10.05 -11.85
CA TYR A 52 3.07 -9.28 -11.13
C TYR A 52 3.55 -8.74 -9.77
N LEU A 53 4.53 -9.39 -9.12
CA LEU A 53 5.09 -8.89 -7.85
C LEU A 53 6.06 -7.72 -8.05
N GLY A 54 6.69 -7.59 -9.21
CA GLY A 54 7.53 -6.43 -9.55
C GLY A 54 6.74 -5.12 -9.46
N PRO A 55 5.67 -4.95 -10.26
CA PRO A 55 4.77 -3.81 -10.18
C PRO A 55 4.16 -3.62 -8.78
N ALA A 56 3.77 -4.72 -8.11
CA ALA A 56 3.20 -4.63 -6.77
C ALA A 56 4.19 -4.06 -5.74
N ARG A 57 5.48 -4.40 -5.85
CA ARG A 57 6.54 -3.83 -5.01
C ARG A 57 6.73 -2.34 -5.29
N ASP A 58 6.66 -1.93 -6.56
CA ASP A 58 6.79 -0.52 -6.92
C ASP A 58 5.58 0.30 -6.46
N ALA A 59 4.38 -0.29 -6.49
CA ALA A 59 3.18 0.30 -5.89
C ALA A 59 3.31 0.48 -4.37
N ILE A 60 3.87 -0.50 -3.65
CA ILE A 60 4.17 -0.37 -2.21
C ILE A 60 5.16 0.78 -1.97
N LYS A 61 6.23 0.89 -2.78
CA LYS A 61 7.21 1.98 -2.64
C LYS A 61 6.58 3.35 -2.85
N GLY A 62 5.74 3.50 -3.89
CA GLY A 62 5.00 4.73 -4.15
C GLY A 62 4.07 5.09 -3.00
N MET A 63 3.40 4.09 -2.43
CA MET A 63 2.54 4.26 -1.27
C MET A 63 3.33 4.75 -0.04
N VAL A 64 4.45 4.11 0.30
CA VAL A 64 5.29 4.54 1.43
C VAL A 64 5.82 5.96 1.24
N ALA A 65 6.19 6.37 0.02
CA ALA A 65 6.67 7.72 -0.26
C ALA A 65 5.59 8.82 -0.12
N HIS A 66 4.30 8.44 -0.18
CA HIS A 66 3.18 9.37 -0.03
C HIS A 66 2.80 9.62 1.45
N LYS A 67 3.09 8.68 2.35
CA LYS A 67 2.76 8.80 3.80
C LYS A 67 3.78 9.62 4.56
#